data_AF-A0A532DFK4-F1
#
_entry.id   AF-A0A532DFK4-F1
#
_cell.length_a   1.000
_cell.length_b   1.000
_cell.length_c   1.000
_cell.angle_alpha   90.00
_cell.angle_beta   90.00
_cell.angle_gamma   90.00
#
_symmetry.space_group_name_H-M   'P 1'
#
loop_
_entity.id
_entity.type
_entity.pdbx_description
1 polymer ?
#
loop_
_entity_poly.entity_id
_entity_poly.type
_entity_poly.pdbx_seq_one_letter_code
_entity_poly.pdbx_strand_id
1 'polypeptide(L)'
;MYSRAMGVKSAIGAARCSKFCVRSSENFEPRTVASLTRPAFLARLASLASTNRLPFTRCLGKMARVELRGERIHVGAHLHFDCYSGISGDMILGALVDVGAPFPDLVSGLKRLKLSGFTLRKRRVQRGAIHATKVDVVITSGLRKPLSLHRIHAILSASRIPDKIKQQSRSVFDRLADAEGHAHRVAKDHVHFHEVGVLDSFVDIVGGLICCDLLGVTRVTASPVNVGAGTLQSAHGILPAPGPAVAILAKGAPIYSAGPSRELTTPTGMALLRTLTSEFGPMPVMTPTAIGYGAGDADPVGWPNALRVFLARSSSRGVREQDTVLQVETNLDDVNPQTYEYVMEQLFACGALDVTLAPVIMKRGRPGIILTCLAAPTAADRILDVLFKETTSLGVRIREVERQILPRRFVSVKVRGGVVRMKIADVSETAVKAAPEYLDCKRIAERTGRSVKEVLEAASLAYAKQRVVRPTGRG
;
A
#
# COMPACT_ATOMS: atom_id res chain seq x y z
N MET A 1 34.17 54.47 1.70
CA MET A 1 35.28 55.08 2.46
C MET A 1 34.97 54.95 3.94
N TYR A 2 35.91 54.38 4.71
CA TYR A 2 36.29 54.63 6.12
C TYR A 2 35.26 55.30 7.06
N SER A 3 35.08 54.95 8.34
CA SER A 3 35.74 54.04 9.30
C SER A 3 35.06 54.20 10.66
N ARG A 4 35.24 53.20 11.55
CA ARG A 4 35.20 53.26 13.04
C ARG A 4 33.85 53.54 13.70
N ALA A 5 33.57 53.15 14.94
CA ALA A 5 34.05 52.12 15.88
C ALA A 5 33.27 52.44 17.18
N MET A 6 32.54 51.50 17.77
CA MET A 6 32.30 51.49 19.21
C MET A 6 32.16 50.04 19.67
N GLY A 7 33.10 49.62 20.51
CA GLY A 7 33.05 48.36 21.21
C GLY A 7 32.47 48.53 22.61
N VAL A 8 31.97 47.44 23.16
CA VAL A 8 31.90 47.20 24.60
C VAL A 8 32.39 45.78 24.86
N LYS A 9 33.33 45.67 25.81
CA LYS A 9 34.04 44.47 26.27
C LYS A 9 33.28 43.77 27.40
N SER A 10 33.38 42.44 27.47
CA SER A 10 33.70 41.61 28.66
C SER A 10 33.61 40.12 28.21
N ALA A 11 34.69 39.35 28.06
CA ALA A 11 35.57 38.71 29.07
C ALA A 11 34.76 37.88 30.08
N ILE A 12 34.79 36.55 30.08
CA ILE A 12 35.76 35.59 30.69
C ILE A 12 35.26 34.17 30.27
N GLY A 13 36.04 33.11 30.02
CA GLY A 13 37.43 32.80 30.29
C GLY A 13 37.88 31.54 29.51
N ALA A 14 39.19 31.38 29.45
CA ALA A 14 39.93 30.45 28.61
C ALA A 14 40.44 29.21 29.38
N ALA A 15 40.69 28.12 28.64
CA ALA A 15 41.77 27.16 28.89
C ALA A 15 42.08 26.45 27.56
N ARG A 16 43.08 26.93 26.78
CA ARG A 16 44.48 26.47 26.70
C ARG A 16 44.65 24.94 26.51
N CYS A 17 45.09 24.53 25.32
CA CYS A 17 46.43 23.97 25.15
C CYS A 17 46.89 24.08 23.69
N SER A 18 48.20 24.19 23.51
CA SER A 18 48.86 24.90 22.41
C SER A 18 49.95 24.04 21.76
N LYS A 19 50.34 24.46 20.55
CA LYS A 19 51.60 24.19 19.82
C LYS A 19 51.70 22.85 19.06
N PHE A 20 51.77 22.93 17.74
CA PHE A 20 53.04 22.89 17.02
C PHE A 20 52.91 23.59 15.66
N CYS A 21 53.91 24.42 15.35
CA CYS A 21 54.01 25.25 14.16
C CYS A 21 55.29 24.80 13.44
N VAL A 22 55.20 24.46 12.16
CA VAL A 22 56.35 24.53 11.24
C VAL A 22 55.84 25.13 9.93
N ARG A 23 56.49 26.22 9.54
CA ARG A 23 56.35 26.95 8.29
C ARG A 23 57.03 26.19 7.16
N SER A 24 56.44 26.23 5.97
CA SER A 24 57.20 26.52 4.75
C SER A 24 56.25 27.09 3.69
N SER A 25 56.55 28.32 3.32
CA SER A 25 56.03 29.12 2.23
C SER A 25 56.36 28.52 0.87
N GLU A 26 55.41 28.55 -0.07
CA GLU A 26 55.70 28.91 -1.46
C GLU A 26 54.39 29.27 -2.20
N ASN A 27 54.45 30.42 -2.88
CA ASN A 27 53.38 31.04 -3.64
C ASN A 27 53.26 30.37 -5.02
N PHE A 28 52.05 30.08 -5.51
CA PHE A 28 51.73 30.22 -6.93
C PHE A 28 50.23 30.50 -7.11
N GLU A 29 49.94 31.58 -7.85
CA GLU A 29 48.62 32.10 -8.20
C GLU A 29 48.04 31.41 -9.47
N PRO A 30 46.80 31.72 -9.92
CA PRO A 30 45.81 30.70 -10.29
C PRO A 30 45.53 30.58 -11.80
N ARG A 31 45.03 29.41 -12.25
CA ARG A 31 43.83 29.26 -13.13
C ARG A 31 43.65 27.84 -13.72
N THR A 32 42.43 27.30 -13.50
CA THR A 32 41.63 26.36 -14.32
C THR A 32 42.16 24.95 -14.67
N VAL A 33 41.52 23.88 -14.15
CA VAL A 33 40.48 23.03 -14.80
C VAL A 33 40.18 21.79 -13.92
N ALA A 34 38.87 21.55 -13.71
CA ALA A 34 38.13 20.29 -13.47
C ALA A 34 38.58 19.17 -12.50
N SER A 35 37.55 18.70 -11.76
CA SER A 35 37.27 17.31 -11.35
C SER A 35 38.25 16.54 -10.47
N LEU A 36 37.84 16.21 -9.24
CA LEU A 36 37.93 14.85 -8.67
C LEU A 36 37.07 14.73 -7.39
N THR A 37 36.41 13.59 -7.26
CA THR A 37 35.29 13.28 -6.37
C THR A 37 35.74 12.77 -4.99
N ARG A 38 34.80 12.74 -4.02
CA ARG A 38 34.94 12.24 -2.63
C ARG A 38 35.51 10.82 -2.40
N PRO A 39 35.65 9.86 -3.35
CA PRO A 39 36.16 8.52 -3.03
C PRO A 39 37.66 8.46 -2.68
N ALA A 40 38.46 9.45 -3.04
CA ALA A 40 39.92 9.42 -2.82
C ALA A 40 40.33 9.70 -1.36
N PHE A 41 39.44 10.26 -0.54
CA PHE A 41 39.72 10.58 0.87
C PHE A 41 39.44 9.40 1.81
N LEU A 42 38.55 8.48 1.43
CA LEU A 42 38.18 7.30 2.23
C LEU A 42 39.16 6.13 2.06
N ALA A 43 39.82 6.03 0.91
CA ALA A 43 40.82 4.98 0.64
C ALA A 43 42.10 5.13 1.49
N ARG A 44 42.38 6.33 2.01
CA ARG A 44 43.58 6.62 2.83
C ARG A 44 43.39 6.37 4.34
N LEU A 45 42.15 6.16 4.79
CA LEU A 45 41.83 5.81 6.17
C LEU A 45 41.79 4.29 6.42
N ALA A 46 41.66 3.49 5.35
CA ALA A 46 41.61 2.03 5.44
C ALA A 46 42.99 1.35 5.56
N SER A 47 44.10 2.05 5.30
CA SER A 47 45.45 1.45 5.32
C SER A 47 46.23 1.63 6.63
N LEU A 48 45.60 2.13 7.70
CA LEU A 48 46.23 2.33 9.02
C LEU A 48 45.64 1.45 10.14
N ALA A 49 44.76 0.51 9.80
CA ALA A 49 44.14 -0.40 10.77
C ALA A 49 44.69 -1.85 10.73
N SER A 50 45.80 -2.09 10.03
CA SER A 50 46.45 -3.39 9.96
C SER A 50 47.87 -3.32 10.52
N THR A 51 48.03 -3.26 11.85
CA THR A 51 49.16 -3.84 12.61
C THR A 51 49.02 -3.61 14.13
N ASN A 52 49.09 -4.72 14.87
CA ASN A 52 49.38 -4.90 16.32
C ASN A 52 48.39 -4.49 17.44
N ARG A 53 47.61 -5.51 17.84
CA ARG A 53 47.38 -6.14 19.17
C ARG A 53 47.57 -5.36 20.52
N LEU A 54 46.54 -5.57 21.37
CA LEU A 54 46.41 -5.52 22.86
C LEU A 54 45.74 -4.25 23.46
N PRO A 55 45.07 -4.32 24.64
CA PRO A 55 43.98 -5.22 25.04
C PRO A 55 42.84 -4.43 25.74
N PHE A 56 41.64 -4.30 25.16
CA PHE A 56 40.46 -3.78 25.89
C PHE A 56 39.14 -4.29 25.28
N THR A 57 38.98 -5.61 25.19
CA THR A 57 37.70 -6.24 24.85
C THR A 57 36.81 -6.34 26.09
N ARG A 58 36.37 -5.20 26.64
CA ARG A 58 35.29 -5.19 27.64
C ARG A 58 34.64 -3.81 27.88
N CYS A 59 34.30 -3.05 26.85
CA CYS A 59 33.38 -1.89 27.03
C CYS A 59 32.68 -1.37 25.75
N LEU A 60 32.39 -2.25 24.77
CA LEU A 60 31.55 -1.90 23.61
C LEU A 60 30.30 -2.79 23.50
N GLY A 61 29.85 -3.34 24.63
CA GLY A 61 28.67 -4.20 24.73
C GLY A 61 27.39 -3.51 25.26
N LYS A 62 27.40 -2.21 25.55
CA LYS A 62 26.23 -1.53 26.15
C LYS A 62 26.09 -0.05 25.75
N MET A 63 26.06 0.31 24.47
CA MET A 63 25.53 1.62 24.01
C MET A 63 25.03 1.61 22.55
N ALA A 64 24.37 0.52 22.14
CA ALA A 64 23.64 0.46 20.86
C ALA A 64 22.23 -0.11 21.07
N ARG A 65 21.45 0.57 21.93
CA ARG A 65 19.99 0.45 22.03
C ARG A 65 19.44 1.82 22.38
N VAL A 66 19.52 2.74 21.43
CA VAL A 66 18.54 3.83 21.36
C VAL A 66 17.50 3.37 20.38
N GLU A 67 16.40 2.90 20.94
CA GLU A 67 15.19 2.48 20.27
C GLU A 67 14.60 3.71 19.55
N LEU A 68 14.98 3.90 18.29
CA LEU A 68 14.30 4.85 17.41
C LEU A 68 12.90 4.29 17.11
N ARG A 69 11.94 4.56 18.00
CA ARG A 69 10.51 4.58 17.66
C ARG A 69 10.26 5.77 16.73
N GLY A 70 10.79 5.69 15.51
CA GLY A 70 10.30 6.47 14.40
C GLY A 70 9.03 5.79 13.90
N GLU A 71 7.89 6.46 14.02
CA GLU A 71 6.72 6.11 13.22
C GLU A 71 7.16 6.12 11.75
N ARG A 72 7.39 4.93 11.19
CA ARG A 72 7.56 4.79 9.74
C ARG A 72 6.25 5.25 9.14
N ILE A 73 6.27 6.40 8.47
CA ILE A 73 5.22 6.77 7.53
C ILE A 73 5.29 5.69 6.44
N HIS A 74 4.48 4.65 6.57
CA HIS A 74 4.40 3.60 5.57
C HIS A 74 3.79 4.22 4.32
N VAL A 75 4.65 4.58 3.37
CA VAL A 75 4.26 4.81 2.00
C VAL A 75 3.66 3.48 1.52
N GLY A 76 2.36 3.49 1.20
CA GLY A 76 1.62 2.30 0.85
C GLY A 76 2.25 1.54 -0.32
N ALA A 77 2.12 0.23 -0.31
CA ALA A 77 2.55 -0.62 -1.41
C ALA A 77 1.33 -1.26 -2.10
N HIS A 78 1.42 -1.35 -3.42
CA HIS A 78 0.49 -2.10 -4.27
C HIS A 78 1.12 -3.45 -4.62
N LEU A 79 0.45 -4.53 -4.20
CA LEU A 79 0.78 -5.89 -4.54
C LEU A 79 -0.18 -6.40 -5.64
N HIS A 80 0.36 -6.93 -6.74
CA HIS A 80 -0.43 -7.60 -7.76
C HIS A 80 -0.13 -9.11 -7.74
N PHE A 81 -1.16 -9.94 -7.57
CA PHE A 81 -1.08 -11.38 -7.70
C PHE A 81 -1.34 -11.79 -9.16
N ASP A 82 -0.36 -12.44 -9.77
CA ASP A 82 -0.50 -13.01 -11.11
C ASP A 82 -0.69 -14.53 -11.01
N CYS A 83 -1.96 -14.93 -11.05
CA CYS A 83 -2.46 -16.27 -10.73
C CYS A 83 -2.44 -17.25 -11.93
N TYR A 84 -1.45 -17.15 -12.81
CA TYR A 84 -1.38 -17.94 -14.05
C TYR A 84 -1.30 -19.46 -13.80
N SER A 85 -0.72 -19.86 -12.67
CA SER A 85 -0.53 -21.25 -12.21
C SER A 85 -1.41 -21.58 -10.99
N GLY A 86 -2.48 -20.82 -10.80
CA GLY A 86 -3.32 -20.90 -9.62
C GLY A 86 -2.69 -20.25 -8.40
N ILE A 87 -3.23 -20.57 -7.22
CA ILE A 87 -2.84 -19.96 -5.96
C ILE A 87 -3.13 -20.88 -4.76
N SER A 88 -2.15 -21.00 -3.87
CA SER A 88 -2.25 -21.74 -2.61
C SER A 88 -1.61 -20.97 -1.45
N GLY A 89 -1.84 -21.41 -0.22
CA GLY A 89 -1.31 -20.76 0.99
C GLY A 89 0.23 -20.68 1.00
N ASP A 90 0.89 -21.80 0.75
CA ASP A 90 2.35 -21.92 0.64
C ASP A 90 2.92 -21.11 -0.55
N MET A 91 2.23 -21.08 -1.69
CA MET A 91 2.59 -20.23 -2.83
C MET A 91 2.53 -18.74 -2.45
N ILE A 92 1.49 -18.28 -1.75
CA ILE A 92 1.39 -16.91 -1.27
C ILE A 92 2.55 -16.60 -0.31
N LEU A 93 2.77 -17.45 0.69
CA LEU A 93 3.82 -17.24 1.69
C LEU A 93 5.21 -17.20 1.04
N GLY A 94 5.47 -18.14 0.13
CA GLY A 94 6.69 -18.22 -0.67
C GLY A 94 6.90 -16.97 -1.51
N ALA A 95 5.88 -16.52 -2.24
CA ALA A 95 5.96 -15.37 -3.13
C ALA A 95 6.19 -14.06 -2.37
N LEU A 96 5.54 -13.89 -1.21
CA LEU A 96 5.71 -12.71 -0.37
C LEU A 96 7.10 -12.66 0.29
N VAL A 97 7.64 -13.81 0.72
CA VAL A 97 9.02 -13.90 1.21
C VAL A 97 10.02 -13.64 0.08
N ASP A 98 9.70 -14.06 -1.14
CA ASP A 98 10.55 -13.85 -2.31
C ASP A 98 10.60 -12.38 -2.76
N VAL A 99 9.45 -11.71 -2.77
CA VAL A 99 9.35 -10.30 -3.18
C VAL A 99 9.97 -9.32 -2.16
N GLY A 100 10.30 -9.80 -0.96
CA GLY A 100 11.11 -9.05 0.00
C GLY A 100 10.59 -9.01 1.44
N ALA A 101 9.59 -9.81 1.82
CA ALA A 101 9.19 -9.89 3.23
C ALA A 101 10.32 -10.55 4.06
N PRO A 102 10.81 -9.93 5.16
CA PRO A 102 11.92 -10.49 5.93
C PRO A 102 11.51 -11.80 6.62
N PHE A 103 12.10 -12.92 6.21
CA PHE A 103 11.81 -14.23 6.77
C PHE A 103 11.98 -14.32 8.30
N PRO A 104 13.02 -13.73 8.93
CA PRO A 104 13.14 -13.73 10.40
C PRO A 104 11.98 -13.02 11.10
N ASP A 105 11.46 -11.94 10.51
CA ASP A 105 10.35 -11.16 11.07
C ASP A 105 9.02 -11.90 10.92
N LEU A 106 8.83 -12.62 9.81
CA LEU A 106 7.71 -13.57 9.64
C LEU A 106 7.73 -14.63 10.75
N VAL A 107 8.87 -15.29 10.98
CA VAL A 107 9.02 -16.31 12.03
C VAL A 107 8.74 -15.71 13.42
N SER A 108 9.27 -14.52 13.69
CA SER A 108 9.04 -13.79 14.94
C SER A 108 7.56 -13.40 15.12
N GLY A 109 6.90 -12.97 14.05
CA GLY A 109 5.48 -12.64 14.01
C GLY A 109 4.60 -13.84 14.34
N LEU A 110 4.86 -14.98 13.70
CA LEU A 110 4.12 -16.23 13.93
C LEU A 110 4.32 -16.78 15.36
N LYS A 111 5.49 -16.60 15.98
CA LYS A 111 5.69 -16.96 17.40
C LYS A 111 4.74 -16.23 18.35
N ARG A 112 4.22 -15.05 17.96
CA ARG A 112 3.24 -14.30 18.77
C ARG A 112 1.85 -14.94 18.83
N LEU A 113 1.59 -15.96 18.01
CA LEU A 113 0.41 -16.81 18.10
C LEU A 113 0.42 -17.70 19.35
N LYS A 114 1.59 -17.92 19.98
CA LYS A 114 1.79 -18.88 21.07
C LYS A 114 1.37 -20.31 20.70
N LEU A 115 1.45 -20.64 19.41
CA LEU A 115 1.30 -22.00 18.91
C LEU A 115 2.66 -22.68 18.88
N SER A 116 2.72 -23.89 19.43
CA SER A 116 3.87 -24.79 19.35
C SER A 116 3.62 -25.88 18.30
N GLY A 117 4.66 -26.62 17.93
CA GLY A 117 4.52 -27.81 17.09
C GLY A 117 4.71 -27.60 15.60
N PHE A 118 5.18 -26.42 15.17
CA PHE A 118 5.64 -26.20 13.80
C PHE A 118 6.94 -25.40 13.77
N THR A 119 7.68 -25.55 12.68
CA THR A 119 8.80 -24.69 12.30
C THR A 119 8.66 -24.28 10.84
N LEU A 120 9.24 -23.14 10.44
CA LEU A 120 9.26 -22.73 9.05
C LEU A 120 10.62 -23.00 8.43
N ARG A 121 10.62 -23.56 7.21
CA ARG A 121 11.83 -23.74 6.41
C ARG A 121 11.69 -23.01 5.08
N LYS A 122 12.56 -22.02 4.86
CA LYS A 122 12.72 -21.36 3.55
C LYS A 122 13.71 -22.14 2.70
N ARG A 123 13.38 -22.41 1.44
CA ARG A 123 14.30 -22.98 0.46
C ARG A 123 14.04 -22.47 -0.95
N ARG A 124 15.10 -22.43 -1.77
CA ARG A 124 14.99 -22.12 -3.20
C ARG A 124 14.66 -23.41 -3.95
N VAL A 125 13.73 -23.31 -4.89
CA VAL A 125 13.33 -24.42 -5.75
C VAL A 125 13.22 -23.93 -7.19
N GLN A 126 13.18 -24.88 -8.12
CA GLN A 126 12.93 -24.63 -9.52
C GLN A 126 11.63 -25.33 -9.91
N ARG A 127 10.75 -24.63 -10.63
CA ARG A 127 9.49 -25.14 -11.18
C ARG A 127 9.52 -24.87 -12.68
N GLY A 128 9.79 -25.89 -13.48
CA GLY A 128 10.14 -25.71 -14.90
C GLY A 128 11.32 -24.75 -15.07
N ALA A 129 11.11 -23.63 -15.75
CA ALA A 129 12.12 -22.58 -15.97
C ALA A 129 12.14 -21.49 -14.87
N ILE A 130 11.27 -21.57 -13.86
CA ILE A 130 11.12 -20.51 -12.85
C ILE A 130 11.83 -20.88 -11.55
N HIS A 131 12.71 -19.99 -11.09
CA HIS A 131 13.29 -20.07 -9.75
C HIS A 131 12.36 -19.38 -8.75
N ALA A 132 11.88 -20.15 -7.77
CA ALA A 132 10.92 -19.71 -6.78
C ALA A 132 11.42 -19.96 -5.36
N THR A 133 10.82 -19.25 -4.41
CA THR A 133 10.96 -19.55 -2.99
C THR A 133 9.82 -20.46 -2.55
N LYS A 134 10.17 -21.52 -1.82
CA LYS A 134 9.22 -22.35 -1.09
C LYS A 134 9.39 -22.13 0.41
N VAL A 135 8.29 -21.94 1.12
CA VAL A 135 8.26 -21.89 2.58
C VAL A 135 7.49 -23.10 3.06
N ASP A 136 8.20 -24.11 3.56
CA ASP A 136 7.57 -25.32 4.11
C ASP A 136 7.20 -25.06 5.58
N VAL A 137 5.96 -25.38 5.96
CA VAL A 137 5.54 -25.52 7.35
C VAL A 137 5.84 -26.94 7.79
N VAL A 138 6.84 -27.11 8.67
CA VAL A 138 7.28 -28.42 9.16
C VAL A 138 6.66 -28.67 10.52
N ILE A 139 5.65 -29.53 10.58
CA ILE A 139 4.99 -29.94 11.83
C ILE A 139 5.92 -30.86 12.63
N THR A 140 6.32 -30.43 13.83
CA THR A 140 7.26 -31.14 14.72
C THR A 140 6.58 -31.88 15.86
N SER A 141 5.39 -31.45 16.28
CA SER A 141 4.54 -32.15 17.25
C SER A 141 3.08 -31.74 17.03
N GLY A 142 2.20 -32.73 16.86
CA GLY A 142 0.89 -32.50 16.26
C GLY A 142 -0.20 -32.06 17.25
N LEU A 143 -0.95 -31.02 16.86
CA LEU A 143 -2.38 -30.99 17.10
C LEU A 143 -3.02 -32.09 16.22
N ARG A 144 -3.15 -33.31 16.74
CA ARG A 144 -3.73 -34.44 16.01
C ARG A 144 -5.24 -34.32 15.76
N LYS A 145 -5.89 -33.29 16.31
CA LYS A 145 -7.33 -33.04 16.17
C LYS A 145 -7.57 -31.87 15.21
N PRO A 146 -8.59 -31.95 14.34
CA PRO A 146 -9.03 -30.81 13.54
C PRO A 146 -9.28 -29.60 14.43
N LEU A 147 -8.76 -28.41 14.06
CA LEU A 147 -9.13 -27.17 14.74
C LEU A 147 -10.52 -26.76 14.26
N SER A 148 -11.47 -26.63 15.17
CA SER A 148 -12.74 -25.97 14.85
C SER A 148 -12.54 -24.48 14.63
N LEU A 149 -13.44 -23.85 13.87
CA LEU A 149 -13.44 -22.39 13.68
C LEU A 149 -13.43 -21.64 15.03
N HIS A 150 -14.21 -22.12 16.01
CA HIS A 150 -14.21 -21.57 17.36
C HIS A 150 -12.82 -21.61 18.01
N ARG A 151 -12.07 -22.71 17.87
CA ARG A 151 -10.72 -22.83 18.40
C ARG A 151 -9.74 -21.89 17.70
N ILE A 152 -9.85 -21.75 16.38
CA ILE A 152 -9.07 -20.80 15.57
C ILE A 152 -9.31 -19.37 16.07
N HIS A 153 -10.57 -18.98 16.25
CA HIS A 153 -10.92 -17.66 16.78
C HIS A 153 -10.39 -17.42 18.18
N ALA A 154 -10.44 -18.42 19.06
CA ALA A 154 -9.87 -18.34 20.40
C ALA A 154 -8.35 -18.12 20.37
N ILE A 155 -7.62 -18.85 19.53
CA ILE A 155 -6.17 -18.70 19.34
C ILE A 155 -5.84 -17.29 18.84
N LEU A 156 -6.50 -16.82 17.78
CA LEU A 156 -6.28 -15.49 17.23
C LEU A 156 -6.55 -14.39 18.27
N SER A 157 -7.62 -14.54 19.05
CA SER A 157 -7.98 -13.58 20.11
C SER A 157 -6.91 -13.50 21.20
N ALA A 158 -6.39 -14.64 21.66
CA ALA A 158 -5.37 -14.73 22.70
C ALA A 158 -3.94 -14.38 22.23
N SER A 159 -3.72 -14.26 20.91
CA SER A 159 -2.42 -13.96 20.32
C SER A 159 -1.99 -12.50 20.50
N ARG A 160 -0.69 -12.24 20.32
CA ARG A 160 -0.08 -10.90 20.37
C ARG A 160 0.25 -10.33 18.98
N ILE A 161 -0.38 -10.84 17.93
CA ILE A 161 -0.27 -10.25 16.58
C ILE A 161 -1.12 -8.96 16.50
N PRO A 162 -0.81 -8.02 15.58
CA PRO A 162 -1.61 -6.82 15.35
C PRO A 162 -3.11 -7.09 15.13
N ASP A 163 -3.98 -6.23 15.64
CA ASP A 163 -5.44 -6.43 15.57
C ASP A 163 -5.97 -6.44 14.14
N LYS A 164 -5.37 -5.64 13.24
CA LYS A 164 -5.66 -5.69 11.79
C LYS A 164 -5.47 -7.10 11.24
N ILE A 165 -4.36 -7.75 11.58
CA ILE A 165 -4.05 -9.12 11.13
C ILE A 165 -5.01 -10.12 11.78
N LYS A 166 -5.38 -9.95 13.06
CA LYS A 166 -6.39 -10.80 13.71
C LYS A 166 -7.73 -10.74 12.97
N GLN A 167 -8.21 -9.54 12.67
CA GLN A 167 -9.49 -9.32 11.97
C GLN A 167 -9.46 -9.91 10.56
N GLN A 168 -8.39 -9.65 9.79
CA GLN A 168 -8.23 -10.24 8.47
C GLN A 168 -8.15 -11.76 8.52
N SER A 169 -7.39 -12.32 9.46
CA SER A 169 -7.28 -13.77 9.63
C SER A 169 -8.64 -14.41 9.91
N ARG A 170 -9.43 -13.84 10.83
CA ARG A 170 -10.81 -14.29 11.10
C ARG A 170 -11.64 -14.26 9.83
N SER A 171 -11.61 -13.17 9.06
CA SER A 171 -12.35 -13.08 7.81
C SER A 171 -11.95 -14.15 6.78
N VAL A 172 -10.67 -14.51 6.68
CA VAL A 172 -10.23 -15.61 5.81
C VAL A 172 -10.81 -16.95 6.28
N PHE A 173 -10.69 -17.26 7.58
CA PHE A 173 -11.22 -18.51 8.13
C PHE A 173 -12.74 -18.59 8.09
N ASP A 174 -13.43 -17.48 8.28
CA ASP A 174 -14.87 -17.40 8.13
C ASP A 174 -15.29 -17.76 6.70
N ARG A 175 -14.63 -17.21 5.69
CA ARG A 175 -14.88 -17.56 4.27
C ARG A 175 -14.59 -19.02 3.97
N LEU A 176 -13.50 -19.57 4.51
CA LEU A 176 -13.18 -20.99 4.39
C LEU A 176 -14.28 -21.84 5.03
N ALA A 177 -14.64 -21.56 6.28
CA ALA A 177 -15.67 -22.30 6.98
C ALA A 177 -17.03 -22.22 6.26
N ASP A 178 -17.38 -21.06 5.70
CA ASP A 178 -18.61 -20.90 4.91
C ASP A 178 -18.57 -21.79 3.66
N ALA A 179 -17.44 -21.81 2.94
CA ALA A 179 -17.29 -22.62 1.72
C ALA A 179 -17.27 -24.13 2.01
N GLU A 180 -16.52 -24.55 3.02
CA GLU A 180 -16.45 -25.95 3.45
C GLU A 180 -17.80 -26.42 4.01
N GLY A 181 -18.49 -25.59 4.80
CA GLY A 181 -19.83 -25.89 5.31
C GLY A 181 -20.84 -26.11 4.20
N HIS A 182 -20.78 -25.31 3.13
CA HIS A 182 -21.61 -25.52 1.94
C HIS A 182 -21.22 -26.81 1.18
N ALA A 183 -19.93 -27.06 0.98
CA ALA A 183 -19.44 -28.27 0.30
C ALA A 183 -19.87 -29.56 1.02
N HIS A 184 -19.85 -29.55 2.35
CA HIS A 184 -20.18 -30.70 3.20
C HIS A 184 -21.62 -30.71 3.74
N ARG A 185 -22.44 -29.69 3.42
CA ARG A 185 -23.81 -29.50 3.93
C ARG A 185 -23.90 -29.52 5.47
N VAL A 186 -22.92 -28.91 6.13
CA VAL A 186 -22.89 -28.75 7.58
C VAL A 186 -22.91 -27.27 7.95
N ALA A 187 -23.47 -26.95 9.12
CA ALA A 187 -23.41 -25.59 9.65
C ALA A 187 -21.94 -25.16 9.86
N LYS A 188 -21.65 -23.88 9.65
CA LYS A 188 -20.31 -23.28 9.77
C LYS A 188 -19.58 -23.68 11.06
N ASP A 189 -20.31 -23.69 12.18
CA ASP A 189 -19.74 -23.98 13.51
C ASP A 189 -19.37 -25.46 13.71
N HIS A 190 -19.88 -26.35 12.85
CA HIS A 190 -19.61 -27.79 12.84
C HIS A 190 -18.62 -28.19 11.74
N VAL A 191 -18.07 -27.22 11.00
CA VAL A 191 -17.04 -27.49 10.00
C VAL A 191 -15.76 -27.91 10.71
N HIS A 192 -15.31 -29.11 10.37
CA HIS A 192 -13.98 -29.58 10.66
C HIS A 192 -13.17 -29.55 9.37
N PHE A 193 -12.07 -28.81 9.38
CA PHE A 193 -11.14 -28.76 8.25
C PHE A 193 -10.43 -30.11 8.15
N HIS A 194 -10.96 -31.03 7.34
CA HIS A 194 -10.46 -32.40 7.20
C HIS A 194 -9.42 -32.55 6.08
N GLU A 195 -9.52 -31.76 5.02
CA GLU A 195 -8.65 -31.86 3.84
C GLU A 195 -7.52 -30.82 3.85
N VAL A 196 -7.62 -29.83 4.73
CA VAL A 196 -6.68 -28.75 4.87
C VAL A 196 -5.77 -29.10 6.04
N GLY A 197 -4.46 -29.30 5.82
CA GLY A 197 -3.49 -29.45 6.91
C GLY A 197 -3.65 -28.29 7.89
N VAL A 198 -4.36 -28.51 9.00
CA VAL A 198 -5.05 -27.42 9.70
C VAL A 198 -4.05 -26.43 10.29
N LEU A 199 -2.91 -26.94 10.75
CA LEU A 199 -1.81 -26.11 11.22
C LEU A 199 -1.09 -25.42 10.06
N ASP A 200 -0.89 -26.11 8.94
CA ASP A 200 -0.21 -25.59 7.75
C ASP A 200 -0.99 -24.42 7.17
N SER A 201 -2.28 -24.59 6.90
CA SER A 201 -3.11 -23.49 6.41
C SER A 201 -3.30 -22.38 7.44
N PHE A 202 -3.30 -22.69 8.73
CA PHE A 202 -3.31 -21.64 9.73
C PHE A 202 -2.04 -20.78 9.65
N VAL A 203 -0.88 -21.43 9.53
CA VAL A 203 0.40 -20.75 9.40
C VAL A 203 0.52 -20.01 8.07
N ASP A 204 0.02 -20.57 6.98
CA ASP A 204 0.01 -19.93 5.66
C ASP A 204 -0.86 -18.67 5.65
N ILE A 205 -2.08 -18.75 6.21
CA ILE A 205 -3.02 -17.63 6.26
C ILE A 205 -2.44 -16.49 7.09
N VAL A 206 -2.09 -16.79 8.34
CA VAL A 206 -1.58 -15.76 9.25
C VAL A 206 -0.22 -15.25 8.78
N GLY A 207 0.63 -16.15 8.27
CA GLY A 207 1.95 -15.81 7.74
C GLY A 207 1.87 -14.91 6.52
N GLY A 208 0.97 -15.20 5.58
CA GLY A 208 0.73 -14.37 4.40
C GLY A 208 0.28 -12.96 4.79
N LEU A 209 -0.66 -12.85 5.74
CA LEU A 209 -1.14 -11.56 6.26
C LEU A 209 -0.03 -10.78 6.99
N ILE A 210 0.81 -11.46 7.78
CA ILE A 210 1.99 -10.84 8.41
C ILE A 210 2.94 -10.32 7.33
N CYS A 211 3.22 -11.09 6.28
CA CYS A 211 4.08 -10.66 5.20
C CYS A 211 3.52 -9.43 4.46
N CYS A 212 2.21 -9.39 4.18
CA CYS A 212 1.57 -8.20 3.60
C CYS A 212 1.76 -6.96 4.49
N ASP A 213 1.61 -7.11 5.81
CA ASP A 213 1.82 -6.02 6.77
C ASP A 213 3.29 -5.56 6.81
N LEU A 214 4.24 -6.50 6.88
CA LEU A 214 5.69 -6.22 6.84
C LEU A 214 6.12 -5.49 5.57
N LEU A 215 5.48 -5.81 4.43
CA LEU A 215 5.74 -5.16 3.14
C LEU A 215 5.11 -3.77 3.05
N GLY A 216 4.16 -3.44 3.94
CA GLY A 216 3.39 -2.19 3.91
C GLY A 216 2.31 -2.18 2.83
N VAL A 217 1.75 -3.35 2.51
CA VAL A 217 0.72 -3.50 1.45
C VAL A 217 -0.57 -2.81 1.88
N THR A 218 -1.03 -1.88 1.04
CA THR A 218 -2.26 -1.10 1.24
C THR A 218 -3.28 -1.33 0.11
N ARG A 219 -2.84 -1.82 -1.05
CA ARG A 219 -3.70 -2.18 -2.17
C ARG A 219 -3.28 -3.53 -2.74
N VAL A 220 -4.24 -4.38 -3.04
CA VAL A 220 -4.02 -5.68 -3.66
C VAL A 220 -4.93 -5.83 -4.87
N THR A 221 -4.36 -6.21 -6.02
CA THR A 221 -5.11 -6.58 -7.22
C THR A 221 -4.69 -7.98 -7.67
N ALA A 222 -5.52 -8.65 -8.48
CA ALA A 222 -5.20 -9.99 -8.99
C ALA A 222 -5.61 -10.18 -10.45
N SER A 223 -4.86 -11.01 -11.19
CA SER A 223 -5.30 -11.51 -12.49
C SER A 223 -6.45 -12.51 -12.37
N PRO A 224 -7.15 -12.86 -13.48
CA PRO A 224 -8.04 -14.02 -13.47
C PRO A 224 -7.34 -15.25 -12.90
N VAL A 225 -8.05 -16.06 -12.12
CA VAL A 225 -7.44 -17.15 -11.34
C VAL A 225 -7.51 -18.46 -12.12
N ASN A 226 -6.36 -19.10 -12.37
CA ASN A 226 -6.35 -20.45 -12.92
C ASN A 226 -6.74 -21.47 -11.84
N VAL A 227 -7.92 -22.07 -11.97
CA VAL A 227 -8.41 -23.05 -11.00
C VAL A 227 -7.85 -24.46 -11.21
N GLY A 228 -7.16 -24.69 -12.33
CA GLY A 228 -6.73 -26.03 -12.76
C GLY A 228 -7.81 -26.73 -13.59
N ALA A 229 -7.54 -27.97 -13.96
CA ALA A 229 -8.35 -28.74 -14.93
C ALA A 229 -8.45 -30.22 -14.52
N GLY A 230 -9.39 -30.95 -15.12
CA GLY A 230 -9.52 -32.40 -14.94
C GLY A 230 -10.17 -32.78 -13.61
N THR A 231 -9.57 -33.74 -12.91
CA THR A 231 -10.09 -34.27 -11.64
C THR A 231 -9.03 -34.25 -10.55
N LEU A 232 -9.46 -34.27 -9.29
CA LEU A 232 -8.61 -34.41 -8.11
C LEU A 232 -9.06 -35.61 -7.26
N GLN A 233 -8.11 -36.22 -6.56
CA GLN A 233 -8.38 -37.25 -5.57
C GLN A 233 -8.53 -36.57 -4.20
N SER A 234 -9.64 -36.84 -3.52
CA SER A 234 -9.96 -36.29 -2.20
C SER A 234 -10.32 -37.41 -1.21
N ALA A 235 -10.52 -37.06 0.07
CA ALA A 235 -11.06 -38.02 1.05
C ALA A 235 -12.50 -38.43 0.71
N HIS A 236 -13.17 -37.64 -0.14
CA HIS A 236 -14.51 -37.86 -0.65
C HIS A 236 -14.54 -38.52 -2.04
N GLY A 237 -13.41 -39.08 -2.47
CA GLY A 237 -13.26 -39.73 -3.77
C GLY A 237 -12.80 -38.78 -4.87
N ILE A 238 -13.12 -39.12 -6.12
CA ILE A 238 -12.72 -38.34 -7.30
C ILE A 238 -13.69 -37.16 -7.46
N LEU A 239 -13.15 -35.94 -7.49
CA LEU A 239 -13.90 -34.70 -7.68
C LEU A 239 -13.43 -33.97 -8.95
N PRO A 240 -14.30 -33.18 -9.61
CA PRO A 240 -13.86 -32.29 -10.68
C PRO A 240 -12.93 -31.20 -10.12
N ALA A 241 -11.99 -30.72 -10.92
CA ALA A 241 -11.21 -29.53 -10.62
C ALA A 241 -11.88 -28.28 -11.25
N PRO A 242 -12.12 -27.20 -10.48
CA PRO A 242 -11.87 -27.07 -9.05
C PRO A 242 -12.86 -27.88 -8.19
N GLY A 243 -12.39 -28.32 -7.04
CA GLY A 243 -13.20 -28.96 -6.03
C GLY A 243 -14.28 -28.02 -5.46
N PRO A 244 -15.29 -28.55 -4.74
CA PRO A 244 -16.46 -27.80 -4.32
C PRO A 244 -16.15 -26.53 -3.51
N ALA A 245 -15.23 -26.61 -2.54
CA ALA A 245 -14.86 -25.47 -1.71
C ALA A 245 -14.23 -24.32 -2.52
N VAL A 246 -13.33 -24.63 -3.46
CA VAL A 246 -12.73 -23.65 -4.36
C VAL A 246 -13.79 -23.04 -5.28
N ALA A 247 -14.68 -23.87 -5.84
CA ALA A 247 -15.78 -23.40 -6.69
C ALA A 247 -16.72 -22.42 -5.95
N ILE A 248 -17.01 -22.67 -4.67
CA ILE A 248 -17.82 -21.78 -3.83
C ILE A 248 -17.08 -20.46 -3.54
N LEU A 249 -15.80 -20.53 -3.17
CA LEU A 249 -14.97 -19.35 -2.93
C LEU A 249 -14.76 -18.48 -4.19
N ALA A 250 -14.80 -19.11 -5.36
CA ALA A 250 -14.61 -18.46 -6.65
C ALA A 250 -15.81 -17.65 -7.14
N LYS A 251 -16.99 -17.77 -6.49
CA LYS A 251 -18.17 -16.99 -6.88
C LYS A 251 -17.88 -15.48 -6.87
N GLY A 252 -18.11 -14.85 -8.03
CA GLY A 252 -17.88 -13.42 -8.24
C GLY A 252 -16.42 -13.02 -8.49
N ALA A 253 -15.52 -13.99 -8.75
CA ALA A 253 -14.17 -13.73 -9.22
C ALA A 253 -13.99 -14.28 -10.65
N PRO A 254 -13.23 -13.62 -11.54
CA PRO A 254 -12.91 -14.17 -12.84
C PRO A 254 -11.96 -15.36 -12.67
N ILE A 255 -12.38 -16.52 -13.18
CA ILE A 255 -11.62 -17.76 -13.15
C ILE A 255 -11.49 -18.33 -14.56
N TYR A 256 -10.47 -19.14 -14.77
CA TYR A 256 -10.30 -19.95 -15.98
C TYR A 256 -9.62 -21.27 -15.64
N SER A 257 -9.66 -22.23 -16.57
CA SER A 257 -9.05 -23.55 -16.39
C SER A 257 -8.03 -23.79 -17.51
N ALA A 258 -6.78 -24.00 -17.15
CA ALA A 258 -5.72 -24.38 -18.08
C ALA A 258 -4.60 -25.15 -17.37
N GLY A 259 -3.84 -25.94 -18.14
CA GLY A 259 -2.66 -26.65 -17.66
C GLY A 259 -2.91 -28.12 -17.35
N PRO A 260 -2.10 -28.74 -16.47
CA PRO A 260 -2.19 -30.17 -16.18
C PRO A 260 -3.51 -30.56 -15.52
N SER A 261 -3.90 -31.84 -15.66
CA SER A 261 -5.08 -32.42 -15.00
C SER A 261 -4.87 -32.51 -13.49
N ARG A 262 -5.16 -31.41 -12.79
CA ARG A 262 -5.14 -31.25 -11.33
C ARG A 262 -5.82 -29.94 -10.94
N GLU A 263 -6.19 -29.84 -9.67
CA GLU A 263 -6.46 -28.54 -9.05
C GLU A 263 -5.15 -27.74 -8.87
N LEU A 264 -5.18 -26.47 -9.27
CA LEU A 264 -4.05 -25.51 -9.16
C LEU A 264 -4.32 -24.42 -8.12
N THR A 265 -5.58 -24.16 -7.80
CA THR A 265 -5.97 -23.21 -6.76
C THR A 265 -6.54 -23.96 -5.57
N THR A 266 -5.99 -23.76 -4.38
CA THR A 266 -6.50 -24.42 -3.16
C THR A 266 -7.55 -23.55 -2.45
N PRO A 267 -8.41 -24.12 -1.59
CA PRO A 267 -9.36 -23.34 -0.80
C PRO A 267 -8.67 -22.23 -0.01
N THR A 268 -7.55 -22.53 0.65
CA THR A 268 -6.73 -21.58 1.41
C THR A 268 -6.23 -20.42 0.54
N GLY A 269 -5.69 -20.72 -0.64
CA GLY A 269 -5.21 -19.70 -1.56
C GLY A 269 -6.32 -18.78 -2.04
N MET A 270 -7.48 -19.36 -2.41
CA MET A 270 -8.62 -18.59 -2.89
C MET A 270 -9.25 -17.72 -1.80
N ALA A 271 -9.38 -18.24 -0.58
CA ALA A 271 -9.92 -17.49 0.55
C ALA A 271 -9.02 -16.30 0.95
N LEU A 272 -7.69 -16.49 0.95
CA LEU A 272 -6.73 -15.40 1.14
C LEU A 272 -6.87 -14.35 0.05
N LEU A 273 -6.88 -14.78 -1.22
CA LEU A 273 -7.00 -13.87 -2.36
C LEU A 273 -8.29 -13.05 -2.30
N ARG A 274 -9.44 -13.68 -2.02
CA ARG A 274 -10.75 -13.00 -1.90
C ARG A 274 -10.85 -12.06 -0.71
N THR A 275 -10.01 -12.26 0.32
CA THR A 275 -9.97 -11.37 1.47
C THR A 275 -9.04 -10.18 1.25
N LEU A 276 -7.94 -10.40 0.53
CA LEU A 276 -6.93 -9.37 0.27
C LEU A 276 -7.29 -8.47 -0.91
N THR A 277 -7.84 -9.04 -1.97
CA THR A 277 -8.06 -8.38 -3.26
C THR A 277 -9.44 -7.78 -3.38
N SER A 278 -9.52 -6.51 -3.78
CA SER A 278 -10.76 -5.80 -4.11
C SER A 278 -11.04 -5.73 -5.61
N GLU A 279 -10.03 -5.94 -6.46
CA GLU A 279 -10.12 -5.73 -7.91
C GLU A 279 -9.43 -6.88 -8.67
N PHE A 280 -10.16 -7.47 -9.60
CA PHE A 280 -9.64 -8.50 -10.51
C PHE A 280 -9.60 -7.95 -11.93
N GLY A 281 -8.54 -8.25 -12.67
CA GLY A 281 -8.38 -7.78 -14.05
C GLY A 281 -6.98 -8.06 -14.59
N PRO A 282 -6.66 -7.62 -15.82
CA PRO A 282 -5.30 -7.69 -16.32
C PRO A 282 -4.33 -6.96 -15.40
N MET A 283 -3.03 -7.24 -15.54
CA MET A 283 -2.00 -6.54 -14.77
C MET A 283 -2.16 -5.03 -14.98
N PRO A 284 -2.37 -4.25 -13.91
CA PRO A 284 -2.53 -2.81 -14.02
C PRO A 284 -1.20 -2.17 -14.45
N VAL A 285 -1.28 -0.98 -15.04
CA VAL A 285 -0.09 -0.17 -15.28
C VAL A 285 0.55 0.13 -13.92
N MET A 286 1.76 -0.38 -13.71
CA MET A 286 2.52 -0.20 -12.48
C MET A 286 4.02 -0.25 -12.80
N THR A 287 4.83 0.34 -11.93
CA THR A 287 6.30 0.20 -11.96
C THR A 287 6.72 -0.70 -10.81
N PRO A 288 6.91 -2.02 -11.03
CA PRO A 288 7.29 -2.93 -9.97
C PRO A 288 8.66 -2.57 -9.40
N THR A 289 8.74 -2.43 -8.10
CA THR A 289 10.00 -2.29 -7.35
C THR A 289 10.63 -3.64 -6.99
N ALA A 290 9.82 -4.70 -6.97
CA ALA A 290 10.26 -6.07 -6.77
C ALA A 290 9.27 -7.06 -7.40
N ILE A 291 9.77 -8.26 -7.73
CA ILE A 291 9.01 -9.39 -8.25
C ILE A 291 9.36 -10.61 -7.41
N GLY A 292 8.37 -11.39 -7.02
CA GLY A 292 8.57 -12.61 -6.24
C GLY A 292 7.85 -13.81 -6.84
N TYR A 293 8.42 -14.99 -6.65
CA TYR A 293 7.84 -16.26 -7.05
C TYR A 293 7.73 -17.21 -5.87
N GLY A 294 6.52 -17.73 -5.64
CA GLY A 294 6.22 -18.71 -4.59
C GLY A 294 5.86 -20.05 -5.19
N ALA A 295 6.61 -21.10 -4.86
CA ALA A 295 6.33 -22.44 -5.38
C ALA A 295 5.30 -23.18 -4.52
N GLY A 296 4.37 -23.87 -5.18
CA GLY A 296 3.48 -24.82 -4.52
C GLY A 296 4.19 -26.14 -4.22
N ASP A 297 3.57 -26.95 -3.37
CA ASP A 297 4.03 -28.31 -3.05
C ASP A 297 4.27 -29.16 -4.30
N ALA A 298 3.30 -29.17 -5.21
CA ALA A 298 3.38 -30.01 -6.38
C ALA A 298 4.25 -29.44 -7.50
N ASP A 299 4.81 -30.33 -8.32
CA ASP A 299 5.71 -29.99 -9.42
C ASP A 299 5.35 -30.80 -10.69
N PRO A 300 4.21 -30.49 -11.34
CA PRO A 300 3.79 -31.16 -12.55
C PRO A 300 4.81 -30.97 -13.69
N VAL A 301 5.13 -32.07 -14.39
CA VAL A 301 6.08 -32.05 -15.51
C VAL A 301 5.60 -31.08 -16.59
N GLY A 302 6.51 -30.22 -17.07
CA GLY A 302 6.22 -29.26 -18.14
C GLY A 302 5.36 -28.06 -17.71
N TRP A 303 5.00 -27.92 -16.44
CA TRP A 303 4.16 -26.83 -15.96
C TRP A 303 4.78 -26.13 -14.74
N PRO A 304 5.13 -24.83 -14.82
CA PRO A 304 5.72 -24.11 -13.70
C PRO A 304 4.67 -23.80 -12.63
N ASN A 305 4.55 -24.68 -11.62
CA ASN A 305 3.64 -24.49 -10.48
C ASN A 305 4.18 -23.46 -9.46
N ALA A 306 4.14 -22.18 -9.84
CA ALA A 306 4.58 -21.06 -9.02
C ALA A 306 3.65 -19.85 -9.17
N LEU A 307 3.35 -19.18 -8.06
CA LEU A 307 2.62 -17.91 -8.04
C LEU A 307 3.62 -16.77 -8.27
N ARG A 308 3.31 -15.86 -9.18
CA ARG A 308 4.08 -14.63 -9.38
C ARG A 308 3.40 -13.47 -8.69
N VAL A 309 4.18 -12.62 -8.03
CA VAL A 309 3.70 -11.36 -7.45
C VAL A 309 4.56 -10.19 -7.89
N PHE A 310 3.93 -9.03 -8.10
CA PHE A 310 4.59 -7.76 -8.37
C PHE A 310 4.33 -6.80 -7.21
N LEU A 311 5.39 -6.18 -6.69
CA LEU A 311 5.28 -5.18 -5.62
C LEU A 311 5.72 -3.82 -6.16
N ALA A 312 4.80 -2.88 -6.25
CA ALA A 312 5.12 -1.47 -6.46
C ALA A 312 4.99 -0.72 -5.15
N ARG A 313 6.02 0.02 -4.76
CA ARG A 313 5.91 1.01 -3.68
C ARG A 313 5.48 2.32 -4.32
N SER A 314 4.47 3.00 -3.76
CA SER A 314 4.16 4.35 -4.23
C SER A 314 5.43 5.18 -4.11
N SER A 315 5.93 5.70 -5.22
CA SER A 315 7.00 6.69 -5.18
C SER A 315 6.38 7.97 -4.64
N SER A 316 6.70 8.34 -3.40
CA SER A 316 6.28 9.62 -2.83
C SER A 316 7.00 10.81 -3.48
N ARG A 317 7.53 10.66 -4.70
CA ARG A 317 8.39 11.66 -5.35
C ARG A 317 8.13 11.72 -6.85
N GLY A 318 7.53 12.83 -7.27
CA GLY A 318 7.64 13.38 -8.63
C GLY A 318 6.84 12.70 -9.74
N VAL A 319 6.24 11.53 -9.52
CA VAL A 319 5.39 10.90 -10.54
C VAL A 319 3.98 11.48 -10.39
N ARG A 320 3.51 12.16 -11.45
CA ARG A 320 2.11 12.57 -11.56
C ARG A 320 1.28 11.29 -11.61
N GLU A 321 0.33 11.13 -10.69
CA GLU A 321 -0.64 10.05 -10.78
C GLU A 321 -1.43 10.24 -12.08
N GLN A 322 -1.57 9.17 -12.87
CA GLN A 322 -2.38 9.18 -14.07
C GLN A 322 -3.64 8.37 -13.80
N ASP A 323 -4.80 8.96 -14.06
CA ASP A 323 -6.07 8.25 -14.09
C ASP A 323 -6.87 8.64 -15.33
N THR A 324 -7.83 7.78 -15.68
CA THR A 324 -8.82 8.04 -16.72
C THR A 324 -10.16 8.28 -16.05
N VAL A 325 -10.81 9.38 -16.43
CA VAL A 325 -12.16 9.72 -15.97
C VAL A 325 -13.08 9.92 -17.16
N LEU A 326 -14.38 9.82 -16.93
CA LEU A 326 -15.38 10.17 -17.92
C LEU A 326 -15.73 11.65 -17.78
N GLN A 327 -15.74 12.36 -18.91
CA GLN A 327 -16.38 13.66 -19.04
C GLN A 327 -17.73 13.46 -19.71
N VAL A 328 -18.80 13.64 -18.92
CA VAL A 328 -20.19 13.57 -19.36
C VAL A 328 -20.70 14.99 -19.56
N GLU A 329 -21.24 15.29 -20.73
CA GLU A 329 -21.63 16.64 -21.12
C GLU A 329 -23.01 16.67 -21.76
N THR A 330 -23.84 17.66 -21.40
CA THR A 330 -25.13 17.91 -22.04
C THR A 330 -25.47 19.38 -22.11
N ASN A 331 -26.29 19.76 -23.10
CA ASN A 331 -26.70 21.15 -23.32
C ASN A 331 -28.16 21.29 -22.88
N LEU A 332 -28.46 22.33 -22.10
CA LEU A 332 -29.76 22.54 -21.46
C LEU A 332 -30.24 23.97 -21.76
N ASP A 333 -31.29 24.13 -22.58
CA ASP A 333 -31.90 25.44 -22.91
C ASP A 333 -33.29 25.65 -22.28
N ASP A 334 -33.84 24.65 -21.59
CA ASP A 334 -35.20 24.63 -21.05
C ASP A 334 -35.27 24.14 -19.59
N VAL A 335 -34.14 24.15 -18.87
CA VAL A 335 -34.07 23.86 -17.43
C VAL A 335 -34.24 25.13 -16.61
N ASN A 336 -35.07 25.07 -15.56
CA ASN A 336 -35.17 26.16 -14.58
C ASN A 336 -33.81 26.31 -13.84
N PRO A 337 -33.17 27.49 -13.85
CA PRO A 337 -31.88 27.70 -13.21
C PRO A 337 -31.80 27.35 -11.73
N GLN A 338 -32.90 27.42 -10.98
CA GLN A 338 -32.95 27.05 -9.56
C GLN A 338 -32.64 25.55 -9.34
N THR A 339 -32.83 24.73 -10.37
CA THR A 339 -32.62 23.27 -10.31
C THR A 339 -31.13 22.90 -10.30
N TYR A 340 -30.25 23.76 -10.80
CA TYR A 340 -28.85 23.42 -10.99
C TYR A 340 -28.12 23.10 -9.68
N GLU A 341 -28.41 23.83 -8.60
CA GLU A 341 -27.80 23.56 -7.29
C GLU A 341 -28.14 22.13 -6.82
N TYR A 342 -29.42 21.77 -6.87
CA TYR A 342 -29.88 20.43 -6.50
C TYR A 342 -29.26 19.34 -7.39
N VAL A 343 -29.22 19.54 -8.71
CA VAL A 343 -28.59 18.58 -9.64
C VAL A 343 -27.11 18.39 -9.30
N MET A 344 -26.37 19.48 -9.02
CA MET A 344 -24.97 19.40 -8.63
C MET A 344 -24.79 18.61 -7.34
N GLU A 345 -25.61 18.86 -6.31
CA GLU A 345 -25.57 18.11 -5.05
C GLU A 345 -25.78 16.61 -5.27
N GLN A 346 -26.78 16.25 -6.07
CA GLN A 346 -27.09 14.86 -6.40
C GLN A 346 -25.96 14.19 -7.19
N LEU A 347 -25.37 14.88 -8.15
CA LEU A 347 -24.21 14.39 -8.91
C LEU A 347 -23.01 14.13 -7.99
N PHE A 348 -22.70 15.06 -7.08
CA PHE A 348 -21.64 14.86 -6.09
C PHE A 348 -21.95 13.69 -5.14
N ALA A 349 -23.20 13.53 -4.71
CA ALA A 349 -23.63 12.40 -3.88
C ALA A 349 -23.47 11.04 -4.60
N CYS A 350 -23.64 11.02 -5.92
CA CYS A 350 -23.45 9.83 -6.75
C CYS A 350 -21.98 9.53 -7.14
N GLY A 351 -21.05 10.41 -6.77
CA GLY A 351 -19.61 10.23 -6.97
C GLY A 351 -18.99 11.06 -8.09
N ALA A 352 -19.64 12.16 -8.52
CA ALA A 352 -18.99 13.13 -9.40
C ALA A 352 -17.71 13.69 -8.76
N LEU A 353 -16.65 13.78 -9.56
CA LEU A 353 -15.36 14.38 -9.19
C LEU A 353 -15.40 15.90 -9.33
N ASP A 354 -16.15 16.39 -10.31
CA ASP A 354 -16.33 17.82 -10.59
C ASP A 354 -17.60 18.04 -11.42
N VAL A 355 -18.27 19.18 -11.22
CA VAL A 355 -19.44 19.60 -12.00
C VAL A 355 -19.32 21.08 -12.33
N THR A 356 -19.44 21.42 -13.61
CA THR A 356 -19.33 22.79 -14.13
C THR A 356 -20.53 23.15 -14.99
N LEU A 357 -20.97 24.40 -14.89
CA LEU A 357 -22.02 25.00 -15.70
C LEU A 357 -21.40 26.12 -16.54
N ALA A 358 -21.46 26.00 -17.86
CA ALA A 358 -20.96 27.02 -18.79
C ALA A 358 -22.13 27.64 -19.57
N PRO A 359 -22.33 28.97 -19.53
CA PRO A 359 -23.36 29.63 -20.32
C PRO A 359 -23.03 29.61 -21.80
N VAL A 360 -24.03 29.31 -22.63
CA VAL A 360 -23.91 29.24 -24.09
C VAL A 360 -25.15 29.79 -24.77
N ILE A 361 -25.01 30.19 -26.03
CA ILE A 361 -26.14 30.47 -26.91
C ILE A 361 -26.33 29.28 -27.85
N MET A 362 -27.55 28.75 -27.87
CA MET A 362 -27.94 27.58 -28.65
C MET A 362 -28.75 27.99 -29.89
N LYS A 363 -29.14 27.00 -30.70
CA LYS A 363 -29.95 27.23 -31.92
C LYS A 363 -31.17 28.10 -31.60
N ARG A 364 -31.61 28.89 -32.58
CA ARG A 364 -32.71 29.86 -32.42
C ARG A 364 -32.43 30.95 -31.36
N GLY A 365 -31.15 31.21 -31.06
CA GLY A 365 -30.74 32.29 -30.15
C GLY A 365 -31.07 32.04 -28.69
N ARG A 366 -31.36 30.79 -28.30
CA ARG A 366 -31.76 30.45 -26.94
C ARG A 366 -30.56 30.45 -25.99
N PRO A 367 -30.60 31.22 -24.89
CA PRO A 367 -29.63 31.04 -23.81
C PRO A 367 -29.78 29.64 -23.20
N GLY A 368 -28.65 28.98 -22.95
CA GLY A 368 -28.62 27.67 -22.32
C GLY A 368 -27.33 27.45 -21.53
N ILE A 369 -27.22 26.29 -20.90
CA ILE A 369 -26.08 25.86 -20.10
C ILE A 369 -25.53 24.56 -20.66
N ILE A 370 -24.20 24.50 -20.83
CA ILE A 370 -23.50 23.22 -20.94
C ILE A 370 -23.18 22.77 -19.52
N LEU A 371 -23.81 21.67 -19.10
CA LEU A 371 -23.46 20.97 -17.87
C LEU A 371 -22.38 19.94 -18.21
N THR A 372 -21.22 20.08 -17.56
CA THR A 372 -20.12 19.12 -17.64
C THR A 372 -19.91 18.44 -16.29
N CYS A 373 -19.90 17.12 -16.25
CA CYS A 373 -19.63 16.31 -15.07
C CYS A 373 -18.40 15.42 -15.33
N LEU A 374 -17.40 15.47 -14.44
CA LEU A 374 -16.29 14.52 -14.42
C LEU A 374 -16.59 13.42 -13.41
N ALA A 375 -16.45 12.16 -13.80
CA ALA A 375 -16.71 11.03 -12.90
C ALA A 375 -15.79 9.84 -13.19
N ALA A 376 -15.55 8.99 -12.19
CA ALA A 376 -14.90 7.71 -12.44
C ALA A 376 -15.79 6.80 -13.31
N PRO A 377 -15.24 5.91 -14.16
CA PRO A 377 -16.04 5.01 -14.99
C PRO A 377 -17.04 4.15 -14.19
N THR A 378 -16.70 3.79 -12.95
CA THR A 378 -17.57 3.01 -12.05
C THR A 378 -18.77 3.78 -11.49
N ALA A 379 -18.85 5.08 -11.71
CA ALA A 379 -19.98 5.93 -11.35
C ALA A 379 -20.85 6.34 -12.54
N ALA A 380 -20.49 5.93 -13.77
CA ALA A 380 -21.13 6.37 -15.01
C ALA A 380 -22.65 6.23 -14.96
N ASP A 381 -23.17 5.02 -14.72
CA ASP A 381 -24.60 4.75 -14.76
C ASP A 381 -25.38 5.60 -13.74
N ARG A 382 -24.87 5.72 -12.50
CA ARG A 382 -25.50 6.56 -11.47
C ARG A 382 -25.53 8.03 -11.85
N ILE A 383 -24.48 8.52 -12.52
CA ILE A 383 -24.42 9.90 -13.01
C ILE A 383 -25.43 10.12 -14.13
N LEU A 384 -25.53 9.17 -15.06
CA LEU A 384 -26.51 9.21 -16.14
C LEU A 384 -27.95 9.21 -15.62
N ASP A 385 -28.25 8.38 -14.62
CA ASP A 385 -29.57 8.31 -13.99
C ASP A 385 -29.98 9.67 -13.41
N VAL A 386 -29.08 10.36 -12.71
CA VAL A 386 -29.34 11.70 -12.16
C VAL A 386 -29.58 12.70 -13.28
N LEU A 387 -28.74 12.71 -14.33
CA LEU A 387 -28.87 13.66 -15.43
C LEU A 387 -30.20 13.48 -16.19
N PHE A 388 -30.58 12.25 -16.51
CA PHE A 388 -31.82 11.99 -17.26
C PHE A 388 -33.08 12.18 -16.41
N LYS A 389 -32.99 11.97 -15.09
CA LYS A 389 -34.13 12.12 -14.19
C LYS A 389 -34.38 13.58 -13.80
N GLU A 390 -33.31 14.32 -13.48
CA GLU A 390 -33.40 15.63 -12.84
C GLU A 390 -33.21 16.80 -13.84
N THR A 391 -32.96 16.51 -15.12
CA THR A 391 -32.86 17.51 -16.19
C THR A 391 -33.77 17.17 -17.37
N THR A 392 -33.93 18.12 -18.30
CA THR A 392 -34.69 17.93 -19.55
C THR A 392 -33.87 17.24 -20.65
N SER A 393 -32.65 16.82 -20.34
CA SER A 393 -31.76 16.22 -21.33
C SER A 393 -32.32 14.91 -21.89
N LEU A 394 -32.33 14.79 -23.21
CA LEU A 394 -32.64 13.54 -23.92
C LEU A 394 -31.38 12.74 -24.28
N GLY A 395 -30.19 13.30 -24.03
CA GLY A 395 -28.94 12.67 -24.43
C GLY A 395 -27.72 13.40 -23.87
N VAL A 396 -26.68 12.62 -23.60
CA VAL A 396 -25.40 13.12 -23.14
C VAL A 396 -24.29 12.69 -24.08
N ARG A 397 -23.19 13.43 -24.10
CA ARG A 397 -21.93 13.05 -24.75
C ARG A 397 -20.97 12.58 -23.68
N ILE A 398 -20.33 11.44 -23.90
CA ILE A 398 -19.36 10.86 -22.97
C ILE A 398 -18.04 10.70 -23.70
N ARG A 399 -16.96 11.15 -23.06
CA ARG A 399 -15.58 10.93 -23.53
C ARG A 399 -14.70 10.53 -22.36
N GLU A 400 -13.78 9.63 -22.63
CA GLU A 400 -12.68 9.34 -21.71
C GLU A 400 -11.65 10.46 -21.79
N VAL A 401 -11.22 10.95 -20.63
CA VAL A 401 -10.17 11.95 -20.53
C VAL A 401 -9.13 11.48 -19.52
N GLU A 402 -7.86 11.57 -19.92
CA GLU A 402 -6.74 11.31 -19.02
C GLU A 402 -6.48 12.53 -18.15
N ARG A 403 -6.17 12.29 -16.87
CA ARG A 403 -5.72 13.35 -15.96
C ARG A 403 -4.34 13.05 -15.44
N GLN A 404 -3.60 14.12 -15.19
CA GLN A 404 -2.36 14.09 -14.44
C GLN A 404 -2.55 14.79 -13.10
N ILE A 405 -2.43 14.04 -12.02
CA ILE A 405 -2.79 14.44 -10.68
C ILE A 405 -1.54 14.53 -9.83
N LEU A 406 -1.45 15.59 -9.03
CA LEU A 406 -0.45 15.64 -7.98
C LEU A 406 -0.97 14.88 -6.76
N PRO A 407 -0.22 13.89 -6.25
CA PRO A 407 -0.61 13.19 -5.03
C PRO A 407 -0.74 14.22 -3.91
N ARG A 408 -1.88 14.18 -3.23
CA ARG A 408 -2.23 15.15 -2.20
C ARG A 408 -2.41 14.46 -0.85
N ARG A 409 -1.97 15.14 0.21
CA ARG A 409 -2.14 14.72 1.60
C ARG A 409 -2.68 15.86 2.44
N PHE A 410 -3.31 15.52 3.55
CA PHE A 410 -3.81 16.50 4.50
C PHE A 410 -2.92 16.57 5.74
N VAL A 411 -2.60 17.79 6.18
CA VAL A 411 -1.94 18.05 7.46
C VAL A 411 -2.78 19.03 8.27
N SER A 412 -3.06 18.67 9.51
CA SER A 412 -3.86 19.49 10.41
C SER A 412 -3.02 20.59 11.05
N VAL A 413 -3.44 21.84 10.92
CA VAL A 413 -2.85 23.00 11.61
C VAL A 413 -3.84 23.59 12.61
N LYS A 414 -3.33 23.98 13.79
CA LYS A 414 -4.14 24.65 14.80
C LYS A 414 -4.21 26.14 14.49
N VAL A 415 -5.43 26.68 14.48
CA VAL A 415 -5.70 28.11 14.38
C VAL A 415 -6.61 28.54 15.54
N ARG A 416 -6.71 29.84 15.80
CA ARG A 416 -7.66 30.34 16.79
C ARG A 416 -9.08 29.92 16.37
N GLY A 417 -9.76 29.21 17.24
CA GLY A 417 -11.13 28.74 16.98
C GLY A 417 -11.22 27.43 16.21
N GLY A 418 -10.14 26.66 16.04
CA GLY A 418 -10.27 25.29 15.53
C GLY A 418 -9.02 24.68 14.90
N VAL A 419 -9.22 23.57 14.20
CA VAL A 419 -8.20 22.90 13.41
C VAL A 419 -8.61 23.02 11.96
N VAL A 420 -7.66 23.43 11.10
CA VAL A 420 -7.84 23.49 9.65
C VAL A 420 -6.97 22.41 9.02
N ARG A 421 -7.54 21.62 8.12
CA ARG A 421 -6.76 20.70 7.30
C ARG A 421 -6.12 21.47 6.15
N MET A 422 -4.82 21.31 5.98
CA MET A 422 -4.05 21.83 4.87
C MET A 422 -3.94 20.75 3.79
N LYS A 423 -4.47 21.03 2.60
CA LYS A 423 -4.27 20.21 1.40
C LYS A 423 -2.88 20.51 0.84
N ILE A 424 -2.00 19.52 0.87
CA ILE A 424 -0.60 19.62 0.45
C ILE A 424 -0.40 18.73 -0.76
N ALA A 425 0.21 19.28 -1.81
CA ALA A 425 0.65 18.54 -2.99
C ALA A 425 2.13 18.84 -3.24
N ASP A 426 2.94 17.79 -3.36
CA ASP A 426 4.37 17.91 -3.68
C ASP A 426 4.50 18.10 -5.20
N VAL A 427 5.02 19.26 -5.63
CA VAL A 427 5.15 19.65 -7.05
C VAL A 427 6.51 19.23 -7.60
N SER A 428 7.55 19.32 -6.77
CA SER A 428 8.92 18.86 -7.06
C SER A 428 9.66 18.57 -5.75
N GLU A 429 10.96 18.22 -5.82
CA GLU A 429 11.80 18.00 -4.63
C GLU A 429 11.90 19.23 -3.70
N THR A 430 11.68 20.43 -4.23
CA THR A 430 11.83 21.70 -3.51
C THR A 430 10.54 22.51 -3.41
N ALA A 431 9.55 22.21 -4.27
CA ALA A 431 8.31 22.95 -4.36
C ALA A 431 7.11 22.14 -3.84
N VAL A 432 6.34 22.76 -2.95
CA VAL A 432 5.12 22.19 -2.36
C VAL A 432 4.01 23.21 -2.49
N LYS A 433 2.86 22.81 -3.03
CA LYS A 433 1.61 23.58 -2.97
C LYS A 433 0.89 23.22 -1.68
N ALA A 434 0.49 24.22 -0.90
CA ALA A 434 -0.34 24.03 0.29
C ALA A 434 -1.49 25.03 0.26
N ALA A 435 -2.71 24.54 0.47
CA ALA A 435 -3.91 25.37 0.57
C ALA A 435 -4.75 24.91 1.77
N PRO A 436 -5.29 25.83 2.60
CA PRO A 436 -6.21 25.46 3.65
C PRO A 436 -7.53 24.95 3.07
N GLU A 437 -8.19 24.02 3.77
CA GLU A 437 -9.50 23.55 3.37
C GLU A 437 -10.60 24.59 3.67
N TYR A 438 -11.31 25.01 2.63
CA TYR A 438 -12.30 26.07 2.67
C TYR A 438 -13.45 25.77 3.64
N LEU A 439 -13.99 24.55 3.65
CA LEU A 439 -15.09 24.18 4.54
C LEU A 439 -14.69 24.18 6.03
N ASP A 440 -13.42 23.89 6.33
CA ASP A 440 -12.91 24.02 7.70
C ASP A 440 -12.81 25.51 8.07
N CYS A 441 -12.29 26.34 7.15
CA CYS A 441 -12.20 27.79 7.35
C CYS A 441 -13.57 28.46 7.48
N LYS A 442 -14.56 28.07 6.67
CA LYS A 442 -15.94 28.58 6.71
C LYS A 442 -16.60 28.29 8.06
N ARG A 443 -16.54 27.04 8.54
CA ARG A 443 -17.11 26.65 9.85
C ARG A 443 -16.47 27.41 11.02
N ILE A 444 -15.17 27.63 10.96
CA ILE A 444 -14.44 28.41 11.99
C ILE A 444 -14.85 29.88 11.92
N ALA A 445 -14.96 30.46 10.72
CA ALA A 445 -15.41 31.83 10.51
C ALA A 445 -16.81 32.05 11.11
N GLU A 446 -17.78 31.20 10.74
CA GLU A 446 -19.15 31.23 11.26
C GLU A 446 -19.21 31.14 12.79
N ARG A 447 -18.42 30.25 13.39
CA ARG A 447 -18.40 30.06 14.85
C ARG A 447 -17.71 31.19 15.61
N THR A 448 -16.73 31.85 15.00
CA THR A 448 -15.88 32.84 15.68
C THR A 448 -16.23 34.29 15.36
N GLY A 449 -17.14 34.52 14.40
CA GLY A 449 -17.48 35.85 13.90
C GLY A 449 -16.36 36.50 13.06
N ARG A 450 -15.34 35.73 12.67
CA ARG A 450 -14.20 36.23 11.87
C ARG A 450 -14.48 36.06 10.38
N SER A 451 -13.78 36.83 9.55
CA SER A 451 -13.87 36.63 8.10
C SER A 451 -13.19 35.32 7.66
N VAL A 452 -13.75 34.64 6.64
CA VAL A 452 -13.13 33.42 6.07
C VAL A 452 -11.72 33.71 5.56
N LYS A 453 -11.50 34.91 5.00
CA LYS A 453 -10.19 35.39 4.53
C LYS A 453 -9.15 35.34 5.65
N GLU A 454 -9.46 35.88 6.82
CA GLU A 454 -8.55 35.84 7.97
C GLU A 454 -8.24 34.42 8.44
N VAL A 455 -9.22 33.51 8.40
CA VAL A 455 -9.01 32.11 8.81
C VAL A 455 -8.11 31.38 7.82
N LEU A 456 -8.28 31.63 6.51
CA LEU A 456 -7.42 31.09 5.45
C LEU A 456 -5.96 31.57 5.60
N GLU A 457 -5.76 32.87 5.84
CA GLU A 457 -4.44 33.47 6.07
C GLU A 457 -3.78 32.90 7.33
N ALA A 458 -4.54 32.81 8.43
CA ALA A 458 -4.04 32.24 9.70
C ALA A 458 -3.62 30.77 9.56
N ALA A 459 -4.38 29.96 8.83
CA ALA A 459 -4.06 28.57 8.58
C ALA A 459 -2.77 28.43 7.72
N SER A 460 -2.65 29.25 6.68
CA SER A 460 -1.46 29.28 5.82
C SER A 460 -0.21 29.68 6.62
N LEU A 461 -0.32 30.69 7.49
CA LEU A 461 0.78 31.12 8.36
C LEU A 461 1.16 30.05 9.40
N ALA A 462 0.15 29.39 10.01
CA ALA A 462 0.38 28.31 10.96
C ALA A 462 1.11 27.13 10.31
N TYR A 463 0.73 26.78 9.07
CA TYR A 463 1.41 25.76 8.30
C TYR A 463 2.87 26.14 7.97
N ALA A 464 3.11 27.36 7.52
CA ALA A 464 4.46 27.85 7.22
C ALA A 464 5.38 27.76 8.45
N LYS A 465 4.89 28.15 9.64
CA LYS A 465 5.63 28.03 10.90
C LYS A 465 5.98 26.58 11.26
N GLN A 466 5.04 25.65 11.12
CA GLN A 466 5.30 24.22 11.39
C GLN A 466 6.34 23.63 10.44
N ARG A 467 6.39 24.10 9.19
CA ARG A 467 7.36 23.63 8.18
C ARG A 467 8.79 24.08 8.49
N VAL A 468 8.98 25.29 9.05
CA VAL A 468 10.31 25.79 9.44
C VAL A 468 10.89 25.05 10.65
N VAL A 469 10.02 24.60 11.58
CA VAL A 469 10.43 23.91 12.82
C VAL A 469 10.81 22.44 12.60
N ARG A 470 10.42 21.83 11.48
CA ARG A 470 10.88 20.48 11.07
C ARG A 470 11.90 20.62 9.93
N PRO A 471 13.22 20.65 10.20
CA PRO A 471 14.18 20.57 9.12
C PRO A 471 14.00 19.22 8.42
N THR A 472 13.82 19.26 7.11
CA THR A 472 14.08 18.13 6.22
C THR A 472 15.44 17.55 6.59
N GLY A 473 15.45 16.30 7.09
CA GLY A 473 16.66 15.62 7.54
C GLY A 473 17.77 15.73 6.49
N ARG A 474 18.83 16.47 6.84
CA ARG A 474 20.14 16.39 6.18
C ARG A 474 20.89 15.21 6.79
N GLY A 475 21.48 14.40 5.93
CA GLY A 475 22.36 13.28 6.28
C GLY A 475 22.40 12.28 5.16
#